data_AF-A0A965MT86-F1
#
_entry.id   AF-A0A965MT86-F1
#
_cell.length_a   1.000
_cell.length_b   1.000
_cell.length_c   1.000
_cell.angle_alpha   90.00
_cell.angle_beta   90.00
_cell.angle_gamma   90.00
#
_symmetry.space_group_name_H-M   'P 1'
#
loop_
_entity.id
_entity.type
_entity.pdbx_description
1 polymer ?
#
loop_
_entity_poly.entity_id
_entity_poly.type
_entity_poly.pdbx_seq_one_letter_code
_entity_poly.pdbx_strand_id
1 'polypeptide(L)'
;MTMHPALARAVRDELVNEVDLHALDELSRLHGVPDLSPALQLILAMALKAGPDGDTCLDVRAIGPHPLVPGQAVSEVTNGWLAVLRSCTQLVEEVSGTVATRRVPFVLDGARIYTARTHHEELSVGQHGACASH
;
A
#
# COMPACT_ATOMS: atom_id res chain seq x y z
N MET A 1 11.28 -19.57 4.47
CA MET A 1 11.59 -18.16 4.24
C MET A 1 11.97 -17.55 5.58
N THR A 2 13.16 -16.96 5.71
CA THR A 2 13.57 -16.31 6.97
C THR A 2 12.99 -14.91 6.98
N MET A 3 12.04 -14.63 7.89
CA MET A 3 11.38 -13.32 7.98
C MET A 3 12.37 -12.24 8.47
N HIS A 4 12.37 -11.08 7.82
CA HIS A 4 13.22 -9.95 8.20
C HIS A 4 12.89 -9.48 9.64
N PRO A 5 13.89 -9.17 10.50
CA PRO A 5 13.63 -8.83 11.91
C PRO A 5 12.66 -7.66 12.12
N ALA A 6 12.69 -6.65 11.24
CA ALA A 6 11.75 -5.53 11.29
C ALA A 6 10.31 -5.94 10.94
N LEU A 7 10.10 -6.91 10.06
CA LEU A 7 8.77 -7.45 9.76
C LEU A 7 8.27 -8.33 10.90
N ALA A 8 9.15 -9.17 11.48
CA ALA A 8 8.84 -9.95 12.66
C ALA A 8 8.46 -9.08 13.87
N ARG A 9 9.04 -7.87 13.96
CA ARG A 9 8.64 -6.87 14.94
C ARG A 9 7.28 -6.24 14.58
N ALA A 10 7.06 -5.85 13.34
CA ALA A 10 5.78 -5.28 12.89
C ALA A 10 4.59 -6.23 13.11
N VAL A 11 4.79 -7.55 12.93
CA VAL A 11 3.78 -8.57 13.28
C VAL A 11 3.50 -8.60 14.78
N ARG A 12 4.56 -8.57 15.60
CA ARG A 12 4.44 -8.55 17.07
C ARG A 12 3.75 -7.29 17.59
N ASP A 13 4.01 -6.16 16.95
CA ASP A 13 3.44 -4.86 17.27
C ASP A 13 2.06 -4.67 16.61
N GLU A 14 1.49 -5.72 16.00
CA GLU A 14 0.16 -5.77 15.34
C GLU A 14 -0.04 -4.73 14.21
N LEU A 15 1.06 -4.18 13.68
CA LEU A 15 1.02 -3.27 12.53
C LEU A 15 0.63 -3.99 11.23
N VAL A 16 0.96 -5.27 11.14
CA VAL A 16 0.59 -6.19 10.06
C VAL A 16 0.29 -7.56 10.68
N ASN A 17 -0.40 -8.44 9.98
CA ASN A 17 -0.56 -9.84 10.38
C ASN A 17 0.16 -10.78 9.39
N GLU A 18 0.36 -12.03 9.79
CA GLU A 18 1.04 -13.04 8.95
C GLU A 18 0.25 -13.38 7.68
N VAL A 19 -1.08 -13.30 7.74
CA VAL A 19 -1.96 -13.59 6.60
C VAL A 19 -1.74 -12.58 5.48
N ASP A 20 -1.63 -11.28 5.81
CA ASP A 20 -1.38 -10.21 4.85
C ASP A 20 0.01 -10.35 4.21
N LEU A 21 1.02 -10.74 5.00
CA LEU A 21 2.36 -11.01 4.48
C LEU A 21 2.36 -12.21 3.51
N HIS A 22 1.65 -13.29 3.83
CA HIS A 22 1.51 -14.44 2.94
C HIS A 22 0.71 -14.12 1.67
N ALA A 23 -0.37 -13.33 1.79
CA ALA A 23 -1.13 -12.86 0.64
C ALA A 23 -0.25 -12.00 -0.28
N LEU A 24 0.58 -11.14 0.30
CA LEU A 24 1.52 -10.31 -0.45
C LEU A 24 2.60 -11.15 -1.15
N ASP A 25 3.15 -12.17 -0.50
CA ASP A 25 4.12 -13.10 -1.11
C ASP A 25 3.54 -13.84 -2.32
N GLU A 26 2.26 -14.17 -2.30
CA GLU A 26 1.59 -14.82 -3.43
C GLU A 26 1.29 -13.80 -4.55
N LEU A 27 0.78 -12.62 -4.19
CA LEU A 27 0.55 -11.53 -5.15
C LEU A 27 1.85 -11.12 -5.87
N SER A 28 2.95 -11.03 -5.13
CA SER A 28 4.25 -10.64 -5.66
C SER A 28 4.76 -11.67 -6.69
N ARG A 29 4.60 -12.97 -6.39
CA ARG A 29 4.90 -14.07 -7.32
C ARG A 29 4.04 -14.02 -8.59
N LEU A 30 2.73 -13.81 -8.44
CA LEU A 30 1.80 -13.72 -9.59
C LEU A 30 2.11 -12.55 -10.53
N HIS A 31 2.69 -11.46 -10.01
CA HIS A 31 3.07 -10.28 -10.79
C HIS A 31 4.56 -10.25 -11.19
N GLY A 32 5.29 -11.36 -10.97
CA GLY A 32 6.68 -11.50 -11.40
C GLY A 32 7.70 -10.71 -10.57
N VAL A 33 7.38 -10.40 -9.31
CA VAL A 33 8.26 -9.68 -8.37
C VAL A 33 8.42 -10.47 -7.06
N PRO A 34 9.02 -11.67 -7.06
CA PRO A 34 9.06 -12.53 -5.88
C PRO A 34 9.86 -11.94 -4.70
N ASP A 35 10.84 -11.07 -4.98
CA ASP A 35 11.80 -10.55 -3.99
C ASP A 35 11.49 -9.09 -3.64
N LEU A 36 10.38 -8.85 -2.95
CA LEU A 36 10.05 -7.52 -2.46
C LEU A 36 11.01 -7.07 -1.35
N SER A 37 11.37 -5.79 -1.34
CA SER A 37 12.16 -5.23 -0.24
C SER A 37 11.34 -5.26 1.06
N PRO A 38 11.96 -5.41 2.24
CA PRO A 38 11.22 -5.43 3.50
C PRO A 38 10.36 -4.17 3.74
N ALA A 39 10.82 -3.00 3.26
CA ALA A 39 10.06 -1.76 3.35
C ALA A 39 8.78 -1.83 2.51
N LEU A 40 8.88 -2.34 1.28
CA LEU A 40 7.74 -2.52 0.39
C LEU A 40 6.78 -3.60 0.92
N GLN A 41 7.31 -4.69 1.47
CA GLN A 41 6.51 -5.72 2.13
C GLN A 41 5.67 -5.13 3.27
N LEU A 42 6.30 -4.32 4.13
CA LEU A 42 5.63 -3.71 5.26
C LEU A 42 4.49 -2.79 4.82
N ILE A 43 4.75 -1.82 3.95
CA ILE A 43 3.74 -0.82 3.56
C ILE A 43 2.57 -1.44 2.77
N LEU A 44 2.83 -2.44 1.92
CA LEU A 44 1.77 -3.12 1.18
C LEU A 44 0.95 -4.06 2.08
N ALA A 45 1.57 -4.73 3.05
CA ALA A 45 0.84 -5.52 4.04
C ALA A 45 -0.02 -4.64 4.95
N MET A 46 0.47 -3.47 5.36
CA MET A 46 -0.35 -2.47 6.07
C MET A 46 -1.55 -2.01 5.22
N ALA A 47 -1.35 -1.82 3.91
CA ALA A 47 -2.43 -1.46 2.98
C ALA A 47 -3.47 -2.59 2.82
N LEU A 48 -3.05 -3.86 2.86
CA LEU A 48 -3.97 -5.00 2.88
C LEU A 48 -4.78 -5.06 4.18
N LYS A 49 -4.12 -4.78 5.32
CA LYS A 49 -4.75 -4.76 6.65
C LYS A 49 -5.76 -3.61 6.83
N ALA A 50 -5.60 -2.50 6.11
CA ALA A 50 -6.48 -1.33 6.22
C ALA A 50 -7.97 -1.71 6.04
N GLY A 51 -8.28 -2.57 5.06
CA GLY A 51 -9.65 -3.02 4.81
C GLY A 51 -10.31 -3.72 6.01
N PRO A 52 -9.70 -4.80 6.55
CA PRO A 52 -10.13 -5.44 7.80
C PRO A 52 -10.27 -4.49 9.00
N ASP A 53 -9.44 -3.45 9.09
CA ASP A 53 -9.50 -2.43 10.15
C ASP A 53 -10.63 -1.39 9.95
N GLY A 54 -11.32 -1.43 8.81
CA GLY A 54 -12.40 -0.51 8.44
C GLY A 54 -11.95 0.71 7.64
N ASP A 55 -10.67 0.80 7.31
CA ASP A 55 -10.10 1.87 6.49
C ASP A 55 -10.12 1.52 5.00
N THR A 56 -10.54 2.48 4.16
CA THR A 56 -10.59 2.28 2.70
C THR A 56 -9.20 2.33 2.05
N CYS A 57 -8.27 3.03 2.70
CA CYS A 57 -6.90 3.27 2.26
C CYS A 57 -5.96 3.46 3.45
N LEU A 58 -4.67 3.29 3.20
CA LEU A 58 -3.62 3.69 4.13
C LEU A 58 -3.04 5.05 3.72
N ASP A 59 -3.08 6.03 4.64
CA ASP A 59 -2.43 7.33 4.44
C ASP A 59 -0.96 7.26 4.87
N VAL A 60 -0.03 7.37 3.91
CA VAL A 60 1.41 7.24 4.19
C VAL A 60 1.97 8.36 5.04
N ARG A 61 1.24 9.47 5.20
CA ARG A 61 1.62 10.56 6.12
C ARG A 61 1.49 10.12 7.59
N ALA A 62 0.65 9.13 7.88
CA ALA A 62 0.39 8.65 9.22
C ALA A 62 1.39 7.57 9.70
N ILE A 63 2.14 6.93 8.79
CA ILE A 63 3.01 5.77 9.11
C ILE A 63 4.22 6.14 9.98
N GLY A 64 4.59 7.42 10.02
CA GLY A 64 5.72 7.89 10.83
C GLY A 64 7.08 7.29 10.41
N PRO A 65 8.17 7.69 11.08
CA PRO A 65 9.51 7.20 10.77
C PRO A 65 9.65 5.70 11.05
N HIS A 66 10.30 4.95 10.16
CA HIS A 66 10.52 3.52 10.34
C HIS A 66 11.95 3.10 9.95
N PRO A 67 12.60 2.16 10.67
CA PRO A 67 13.98 1.74 10.39
C PRO A 67 14.24 1.18 8.98
N LEU A 68 13.18 0.79 8.26
CA LEU A 68 13.26 0.26 6.90
C LEU A 68 13.27 1.35 5.82
N VAL A 69 13.03 2.61 6.18
CA VAL A 69 12.91 3.72 5.23
C VAL A 69 13.98 4.77 5.53
N PRO A 70 14.78 5.18 4.53
CA PRO A 70 15.75 6.25 4.71
C PRO A 70 15.06 7.60 4.95
N GLY A 71 15.65 8.42 5.83
CA GLY A 71 15.12 9.74 6.23
C GLY A 71 14.62 9.74 7.67
N GLN A 72 15.26 10.52 8.55
CA GLN A 72 14.88 10.62 9.98
C GLN A 72 14.08 11.88 10.30
N ALA A 73 14.07 12.87 9.41
CA ALA A 73 13.21 14.04 9.54
C ALA A 73 11.79 13.69 9.13
N VAL A 74 10.79 14.11 9.93
CA VAL A 74 9.36 13.83 9.68
C VAL A 74 8.92 14.27 8.28
N SER A 75 9.50 15.35 7.74
CA SER A 75 9.25 15.84 6.38
C SER A 75 9.81 14.95 5.27
N GLU A 76 10.80 14.12 5.55
CA GLU A 76 11.45 13.21 4.60
C GLU A 76 10.82 11.82 4.61
N VAL A 77 10.22 11.43 5.73
CA VAL A 77 9.61 10.11 5.94
C VAL A 77 8.51 9.82 4.91
N THR A 78 7.59 10.76 4.68
CA THR A 78 6.53 10.58 3.68
C THR A 78 7.13 10.40 2.28
N ASN A 79 8.15 11.19 1.93
CA ASN A 79 8.83 11.07 0.65
C ASN A 79 9.56 9.73 0.51
N GLY A 80 10.15 9.21 1.60
CA GLY A 80 10.77 7.89 1.64
C GLY A 80 9.76 6.78 1.36
N TRP A 81 8.59 6.80 2.01
CA TRP A 81 7.52 5.82 1.76
C TRP A 81 6.97 5.91 0.33
N LEU A 82 6.75 7.13 -0.17
CA LEU A 82 6.32 7.32 -1.56
C LEU A 82 7.37 6.82 -2.55
N ALA A 83 8.66 7.05 -2.29
CA ALA A 83 9.74 6.52 -3.12
C ALA A 83 9.76 4.98 -3.12
N VAL A 84 9.54 4.35 -1.96
CA VAL A 84 9.41 2.88 -1.85
C VAL A 84 8.25 2.38 -2.71
N LEU A 85 7.05 2.97 -2.58
CA LEU A 85 5.88 2.56 -3.36
C LEU A 85 6.10 2.75 -4.87
N ARG A 86 6.61 3.91 -5.27
CA ARG A 86 6.92 4.24 -6.68
C ARG A 86 8.01 3.36 -7.28
N SER A 87 8.82 2.68 -6.48
CA SER A 87 9.87 1.78 -6.97
C SER A 87 9.33 0.47 -7.56
N CYS A 88 8.06 0.11 -7.30
CA CYS A 88 7.48 -1.17 -7.73
C CYS A 88 6.21 -0.98 -8.58
N THR A 89 6.40 -0.55 -9.83
CA THR A 89 5.30 -0.30 -10.77
C THR A 89 4.57 -1.56 -11.24
N GLN A 90 5.11 -2.74 -10.95
CA GLN A 90 4.45 -4.03 -11.22
C GLN A 90 3.30 -4.30 -10.24
N LEU A 91 3.38 -3.77 -9.02
CA LEU A 91 2.38 -3.97 -7.98
C LEU A 91 1.58 -2.71 -7.66
N VAL A 92 2.18 -1.53 -7.89
CA VAL A 92 1.60 -0.23 -7.55
C VAL A 92 1.45 0.60 -8.82
N GLU A 93 0.24 1.10 -9.08
CA GLU A 93 -0.02 2.09 -10.14
C GLU A 93 -0.31 3.45 -9.48
N GLU A 94 0.41 4.48 -9.91
CA GLU A 94 0.16 5.85 -9.45
C GLU A 94 -0.91 6.50 -10.35
N VAL A 95 -1.95 7.06 -9.74
CA VAL A 95 -3.03 7.75 -10.46
C VAL A 95 -2.45 8.96 -11.18
N SER A 96 -2.51 8.95 -12.51
CA SER A 96 -1.98 10.01 -13.37
C SER A 96 -3.06 10.79 -14.12
N GLY A 97 -4.31 10.78 -13.63
CA GLY A 97 -5.44 11.47 -14.24
C GLY A 97 -6.03 10.78 -15.49
N THR A 98 -5.30 9.83 -16.08
CA THR A 98 -5.85 8.85 -17.03
C THR A 98 -6.34 7.62 -16.27
N VAL A 99 -7.50 7.08 -16.65
CA VAL A 99 -8.10 5.88 -16.07
C VAL A 99 -7.04 4.78 -15.91
N ALA A 100 -6.90 4.23 -14.70
CA ALA A 100 -5.99 3.13 -14.41
C ALA A 100 -6.20 2.00 -15.43
N THR A 101 -5.23 1.80 -16.33
CA THR A 101 -5.36 0.83 -17.43
C THR A 101 -4.66 -0.48 -17.13
N ARG A 102 -3.77 -0.49 -16.12
CA ARG A 102 -3.01 -1.68 -15.76
C ARG A 102 -3.71 -2.42 -14.62
N ARG A 103 -3.87 -3.73 -14.77
CA ARG A 103 -4.36 -4.58 -13.66
C ARG A 103 -3.21 -4.78 -12.68
N VAL A 104 -3.06 -3.86 -11.73
CA VAL A 104 -2.16 -4.00 -10.58
C VAL A 104 -2.97 -4.17 -9.29
N PRO A 105 -2.40 -4.80 -8.25
CA PRO A 105 -3.10 -5.02 -6.99
C PRO A 105 -3.26 -3.77 -6.13
N PHE A 106 -2.39 -2.76 -6.28
CA PHE A 106 -2.42 -1.55 -5.46
C PHE A 106 -2.44 -0.27 -6.30
N VAL A 107 -3.12 0.75 -5.78
CA VAL A 107 -3.23 2.06 -6.42
C VAL A 107 -2.76 3.14 -5.44
N LEU A 108 -1.81 3.97 -5.89
CA LEU A 108 -1.32 5.13 -5.17
C LEU A 108 -2.00 6.40 -5.71
N ASP A 109 -2.81 7.06 -4.88
CA ASP A 109 -3.42 8.36 -5.17
C ASP A 109 -2.89 9.41 -4.19
N GLY A 110 -1.99 10.26 -4.67
CA GLY A 110 -1.28 11.24 -3.85
C GLY A 110 -0.47 10.57 -2.72
N ALA A 111 -0.98 10.66 -1.49
CA ALA A 111 -0.38 10.07 -0.29
C ALA A 111 -1.18 8.90 0.28
N ARG A 112 -2.14 8.36 -0.47
CA ARG A 112 -2.99 7.25 -0.05
C ARG A 112 -2.71 6.03 -0.91
N ILE A 113 -2.45 4.90 -0.28
CA ILE A 113 -2.31 3.61 -0.95
C ILE A 113 -3.57 2.78 -0.71
N TYR A 114 -4.09 2.24 -1.80
CA TYR A 114 -5.33 1.47 -1.84
C TYR A 114 -5.05 0.07 -2.36
N THR A 115 -5.93 -0.88 -2.02
CA THR A 115 -6.12 -2.03 -2.90
C THR A 115 -6.87 -1.57 -4.15
N ALA A 116 -6.61 -2.17 -5.31
CA ALA A 116 -7.30 -1.79 -6.55
C ALA A 116 -8.82 -1.88 -6.43
N ARG A 117 -9.31 -2.86 -5.64
CA ARG A 117 -10.72 -3.02 -5.34
C ARG A 117 -11.28 -1.84 -4.55
N THR A 118 -10.67 -1.47 -3.43
CA THR A 118 -11.20 -0.40 -2.56
C THR A 118 -11.16 0.97 -3.25
N HIS A 119 -10.13 1.23 -4.07
CA HIS A 119 -10.09 2.43 -4.90
C HIS A 119 -11.23 2.48 -5.93
N HIS A 120 -11.53 1.36 -6.60
CA HIS A 120 -12.65 1.30 -7.56
C HIS A 120 -14.01 1.49 -6.88
N GLU A 121 -14.18 0.93 -5.68
CA GLU A 121 -15.39 1.10 -4.85
C GLU A 121 -15.56 2.58 -4.43
N GLU A 122 -14.49 3.26 -3.98
CA GLU A 122 -14.53 4.69 -3.61
C GLU A 122 -14.91 5.57 -4.81
N LEU A 123 -14.29 5.36 -5.97
CA LEU A 123 -14.62 6.10 -7.20
C LEU A 123 -16.08 5.89 -7.62
N SER A 124 -16.57 4.66 -7.51
CA SER A 124 -17.96 4.33 -7.85
C SER A 124 -18.94 5.08 -6.95
N VAL A 125 -18.70 5.14 -5.64
CA VAL A 125 -19.56 5.90 -4.71
C VAL A 125 -19.49 7.40 -4.99
N GLY A 126 -18.30 7.95 -5.21
CA GLY A 126 -18.12 9.36 -5.55
C GLY A 126 -18.86 9.79 -6.82
N GLN A 127 -18.88 8.92 -7.84
CA GLN A 127 -19.62 9.15 -9.09
C GLN A 127 -21.15 9.02 -8.90
N HIS A 128 -21.63 8.09 -8.07
CA HIS A 128 -23.06 7.98 -7.77
C HIS A 128 -23.58 9.14 -6.92
N GLY A 129 -22.75 9.72 -6.03
CA GLY A 129 -23.08 10.92 -5.27
C GLY A 129 -23.27 12.17 -6.16
N ALA A 130 -22.51 12.27 -7.25
CA ALA A 130 -22.65 13.36 -8.23
C ALA A 130 -23.95 13.25 -9.06
N CYS A 131 -24.46 12.05 -9.32
CA CYS A 131 -25.73 11.84 -10.04
C CYS A 131 -26.98 12.12 -9.19
N ALA A 132 -26.89 12.10 -7.86
CA ALA A 132 -28.03 12.39 -6.98
C ALA A 132 -28.33 13.90 -6.81
N SER A 133 -27.57 14.77 -7.50
CA SER A 133 -27.65 16.23 -7.39
C SER A 133 -28.22 16.91 -8.65
N HIS A 134 -28.85 16.15 -9.56
CA HIS A 134 -29.45 16.66 -10.80
C HIS A 134 -30.96 16.40 -10.86
#